data_AF-A0A243WA62-F1
#
_entry.id   AF-A0A243WA62-F1
#
_cell.length_a   1.000
_cell.length_b   1.000
_cell.length_c   1.000
_cell.angle_alpha   90.00
_cell.angle_beta   90.00
_cell.angle_gamma   90.00
#
_symmetry.space_group_name_H-M   'P 1'
#
loop_
_entity.id
_entity.type
_entity.pdbx_description
1 polymer ?
#
loop_
_entity_poly.entity_id
_entity_poly.type
_entity_poly.pdbx_seq_one_letter_code
_entity_poly.pdbx_strand_id
1 'polypeptide(L)'
;MTSLATAQQAGKPEDTEVWEPVPKVVTATALTTAPPSDAIVLFDGRDLSQWVMTEDRNTPAKWKVAGGLMTVDKSSGNIETKRSFTNYQLHIEWRVPANITGTGQARGNSGIFLASLGKGDLGYELQVLDSYNNKTYVNGMAGSIYKQFIPLANPTRKPGEWQSYDVLWTAPTFKADGTVQTPARVTVIFNGVVVQNNTELLGPTQYIGKASYQQSHGAAPIKLQSHGDKSEPLSFRNIWIRDLGAKQ
;
A
#
# COMPACT_ATOMS: atom_id res chain seq x y z
N MET A 1 -25.57 -23.98 9.17
CA MET A 1 -24.98 -22.63 9.07
C MET A 1 -24.12 -22.42 10.29
N THR A 2 -22.84 -22.77 10.19
CA THR A 2 -21.91 -22.65 11.31
C THR A 2 -21.20 -21.31 11.16
N SER A 3 -21.56 -20.37 12.03
CA SER A 3 -20.87 -19.10 12.21
C SER A 3 -19.41 -19.36 12.55
N LEU A 4 -18.50 -19.10 11.61
CA LEU A 4 -17.06 -19.07 11.88
C LEU A 4 -16.76 -17.77 12.62
N ALA A 5 -16.70 -17.87 13.95
CA ALA A 5 -16.02 -16.88 14.76
C ALA A 5 -14.57 -16.79 14.28
N THR A 6 -14.17 -15.62 13.79
CA THR A 6 -12.77 -15.28 13.56
C THR A 6 -12.03 -15.50 14.86
N ALA A 7 -11.22 -16.58 14.93
CA ALA A 7 -10.27 -16.76 16.02
C ALA A 7 -9.30 -15.58 15.95
N GLN A 8 -9.51 -14.60 16.82
CA GLN A 8 -8.58 -13.50 17.00
C GLN A 8 -7.26 -14.11 17.43
N GLN A 9 -6.24 -14.02 16.56
CA GLN A 9 -4.90 -14.53 16.86
C GLN A 9 -4.46 -13.94 18.20
N ALA A 10 -4.26 -14.80 19.20
CA ALA A 10 -3.76 -14.39 20.50
C ALA A 10 -2.35 -13.81 20.33
N GLY A 11 -2.15 -12.56 20.70
CA GLY A 11 -0.87 -11.86 20.56
C GLY A 11 -1.05 -10.34 20.59
N LYS A 12 0.05 -9.63 20.81
CA LYS A 12 0.09 -8.18 20.70
C LYS A 12 0.75 -7.77 19.38
N PRO A 13 0.43 -6.59 18.82
CA PRO A 13 1.07 -6.11 17.60
C PRO A 13 2.60 -6.12 17.67
N GLU A 14 3.16 -5.82 18.84
CA GLU A 14 4.60 -5.71 19.09
C GLU A 14 5.34 -7.03 18.93
N ASP A 15 4.65 -8.17 19.03
CA ASP A 15 5.25 -9.51 18.94
C ASP A 15 5.90 -9.79 17.57
N THR A 16 5.52 -9.04 16.54
CA THR A 16 6.08 -9.12 15.18
C THR A 16 6.75 -7.83 14.72
N GLU A 17 6.99 -6.87 15.61
CA GLU A 17 7.74 -5.66 15.29
C GLU A 17 9.26 -5.93 15.30
N VAL A 18 9.93 -5.49 14.25
CA VAL A 18 11.38 -5.56 14.13
C VAL A 18 11.94 -4.14 14.17
N TRP A 19 12.95 -3.90 15.01
CA TRP A 19 13.50 -2.56 15.21
C TRP A 19 14.89 -2.34 14.59
N GLU A 20 15.59 -3.44 14.25
CA GLU A 20 16.95 -3.41 13.70
C GLU A 20 17.13 -4.55 12.67
N PRO A 21 18.05 -4.41 11.70
CA PRO A 21 18.87 -3.22 11.45
C PRO A 21 18.06 -2.07 10.83
N VAL A 22 18.30 -0.83 11.26
CA VAL A 22 17.72 0.36 10.61
C VAL A 22 18.23 0.49 9.17
N PRO A 23 17.33 0.54 8.15
CA PRO A 23 17.74 0.73 6.76
C PRO A 23 18.55 2.00 6.56
N LYS A 24 19.61 1.90 5.75
CA LYS A 24 20.47 3.04 5.43
C LYS A 24 19.66 4.14 4.74
N VAL A 25 19.80 5.39 5.20
CA VAL A 25 19.23 6.56 4.53
C VAL A 25 19.97 6.81 3.23
N VAL A 26 19.22 7.03 2.14
CA VAL A 26 19.75 7.33 0.81
C VAL A 26 19.14 8.63 0.32
N THR A 27 19.96 9.61 -0.06
CA THR A 27 19.46 10.83 -0.70
C THR A 27 18.96 10.50 -2.10
N ALA A 28 17.69 10.81 -2.37
CA ALA A 28 17.02 10.49 -3.61
C ALA A 28 16.08 11.63 -4.04
N THR A 29 15.69 11.62 -5.31
CA THR A 29 14.67 12.53 -5.86
C THR A 29 13.50 11.70 -6.34
N ALA A 30 12.26 12.15 -6.10
CA ALA A 30 11.11 11.42 -6.62
C ALA A 30 11.13 11.38 -8.14
N LEU A 31 10.79 10.21 -8.69
CA LEU A 31 10.56 10.05 -10.10
C LEU A 31 9.11 10.45 -10.38
N THR A 32 8.92 11.37 -11.30
CA THR A 32 7.58 11.64 -11.87
C THR A 32 7.57 11.04 -13.25
N THR A 33 6.80 9.95 -13.40
CA THR A 33 6.68 9.22 -14.66
C THR A 33 5.28 9.44 -15.20
N ALA A 34 5.18 9.96 -16.43
CA ALA A 34 3.88 10.09 -17.10
C ALA A 34 3.31 8.70 -17.43
N PRO A 35 1.97 8.53 -17.43
CA PRO A 35 1.37 7.28 -17.86
C PRO A 35 1.75 6.97 -19.32
N PRO A 36 2.22 5.74 -19.62
CA PRO A 36 2.38 5.31 -21.00
C PRO A 36 1.00 5.17 -21.68
N SER A 37 0.99 5.10 -23.02
CA SER A 37 -0.24 5.14 -23.82
C SER A 37 -1.21 3.99 -23.57
N ASP A 38 -0.73 2.86 -23.03
CA ASP A 38 -1.54 1.70 -22.68
C ASP A 38 -1.87 1.60 -21.18
N ALA A 39 -1.45 2.58 -20.38
CA ALA A 39 -1.78 2.62 -18.96
C ALA A 39 -3.22 3.08 -18.73
N ILE A 40 -3.84 2.46 -17.73
CA ILE A 40 -5.07 2.95 -17.13
C ILE A 40 -4.68 4.05 -16.15
N VAL A 41 -5.17 5.26 -16.39
CA VAL A 41 -5.00 6.39 -15.48
C VAL A 41 -5.99 6.25 -14.34
N LEU A 42 -5.49 5.99 -13.14
CA LEU A 42 -6.30 5.87 -11.93
C LEU A 42 -6.60 7.23 -11.28
N PHE A 43 -5.68 8.20 -11.42
CA PHE A 43 -5.91 9.57 -10.99
C PHE A 43 -4.95 10.54 -11.69
N ASP A 44 -5.51 11.55 -12.37
CA ASP A 44 -4.79 12.60 -13.11
C ASP A 44 -5.00 14.01 -12.55
N GLY A 45 -5.64 14.12 -11.39
CA GLY A 45 -5.97 15.40 -10.77
C GLY A 45 -7.40 15.89 -10.97
N ARG A 46 -8.22 15.20 -11.76
CA ARG A 46 -9.60 15.65 -12.08
C ARG A 46 -10.65 15.14 -11.10
N ASP A 47 -10.74 13.83 -10.95
CA ASP A 47 -11.81 13.19 -10.17
C ASP A 47 -11.42 11.80 -9.65
N LEU A 48 -12.32 11.18 -8.88
CA LEU A 48 -12.17 9.84 -8.31
C LEU A 48 -12.97 8.79 -9.07
N SER A 49 -13.22 8.97 -10.38
CA SER A 49 -14.09 8.10 -11.17
C SER A 49 -13.61 6.64 -11.23
N GLN A 50 -12.32 6.37 -11.02
CA GLN A 50 -11.76 5.02 -10.97
C GLN A 50 -11.87 4.36 -9.58
N TRP A 51 -12.39 5.07 -8.59
CA TRP A 51 -12.37 4.66 -7.18
C TRP A 51 -13.78 4.57 -6.58
N VAL A 52 -13.91 3.70 -5.59
CA VAL A 52 -15.10 3.53 -4.74
C VAL A 52 -14.67 3.42 -3.29
N MET A 53 -15.61 3.54 -2.35
CA MET A 53 -15.32 3.26 -0.94
C MET A 53 -15.09 1.76 -0.74
N THR A 54 -14.09 1.38 0.06
CA THR A 54 -13.81 -0.04 0.36
C THR A 54 -14.92 -0.69 1.17
N GLU A 55 -15.53 0.05 2.11
CA GLU A 55 -16.58 -0.48 2.99
C GLU A 55 -17.92 -0.75 2.26
N ASP A 56 -18.16 -0.03 1.17
CA ASP A 56 -19.28 -0.23 0.26
C ASP A 56 -18.88 0.18 -1.17
N ARG A 57 -18.64 -0.82 -2.02
CA ARG A 57 -18.21 -0.63 -3.41
C ARG A 57 -19.26 0.01 -4.32
N ASN A 58 -20.52 0.13 -3.88
CA ASN A 58 -21.55 0.86 -4.62
C ASN A 58 -21.49 2.38 -4.36
N THR A 59 -20.74 2.80 -3.35
CA THR A 59 -20.58 4.20 -2.99
C THR A 59 -19.34 4.80 -3.68
N PRO A 60 -19.48 5.92 -4.43
CA PRO A 60 -18.33 6.64 -4.98
C PRO A 60 -17.32 7.04 -3.90
N ALA A 61 -16.03 7.06 -4.25
CA ALA A 61 -14.98 7.49 -3.33
C ALA A 61 -15.20 8.94 -2.86
N LYS A 62 -15.02 9.19 -1.56
CA LYS A 62 -15.35 10.46 -0.90
C LYS A 62 -14.15 11.32 -0.51
N TRP A 63 -12.94 10.91 -0.88
CA TRP A 63 -11.74 11.69 -0.61
C TRP A 63 -11.76 13.04 -1.34
N LYS A 64 -11.02 14.01 -0.83
CA LYS A 64 -11.07 15.40 -1.31
C LYS A 64 -10.21 15.55 -2.56
N VAL A 65 -10.80 16.03 -3.66
CA VAL A 65 -10.04 16.42 -4.86
C VAL A 65 -9.98 17.93 -4.96
N ALA A 66 -8.76 18.48 -4.94
CA ALA A 66 -8.53 19.92 -5.08
C ALA A 66 -7.12 20.18 -5.62
N GLY A 67 -6.98 21.15 -6.54
CA GLY A 67 -5.68 21.56 -7.07
C GLY A 67 -4.88 20.45 -7.75
N GLY A 68 -5.55 19.49 -8.39
CA GLY A 68 -4.92 18.33 -9.01
C GLY A 68 -4.50 17.22 -8.05
N LEU A 69 -4.91 17.29 -6.78
CA LEU A 69 -4.51 16.36 -5.72
C LEU A 69 -5.71 15.62 -5.16
N MET A 70 -5.52 14.34 -4.86
CA MET A 70 -6.44 13.53 -4.07
C MET A 70 -5.92 13.49 -2.63
N THR A 71 -6.62 14.09 -1.67
CA THR A 71 -6.23 14.12 -0.26
C THR A 71 -7.08 13.15 0.56
N VAL A 72 -6.42 12.35 1.40
CA VAL A 72 -7.05 11.38 2.29
C VAL A 72 -8.14 12.08 3.13
N ASP A 73 -9.32 11.47 3.21
CA ASP A 73 -10.33 11.85 4.19
C ASP A 73 -10.44 10.76 5.27
N LYS A 74 -9.80 11.03 6.41
CA LYS A 74 -9.74 10.13 7.56
C LYS A 74 -11.10 9.77 8.14
N SER A 75 -12.13 10.61 7.92
CA SER A 75 -13.49 10.35 8.39
C SER A 75 -14.30 9.45 7.46
N SER A 76 -13.90 9.35 6.19
CA SER A 76 -14.60 8.56 5.17
C SER A 76 -14.10 7.12 5.11
N GLY A 77 -12.84 6.86 5.45
CA GLY A 77 -12.24 5.51 5.41
C GLY A 77 -11.56 5.19 4.07
N ASN A 78 -11.23 3.91 3.90
CA ASN A 78 -10.42 3.40 2.78
C ASN A 78 -11.17 3.54 1.43
N ILE A 79 -10.41 3.77 0.36
CA ILE A 79 -10.91 3.73 -1.02
C ILE A 79 -10.17 2.66 -1.82
N GLU A 80 -10.81 2.13 -2.85
CA GLU A 80 -10.19 1.14 -3.73
C GLU A 80 -10.64 1.30 -5.17
N THR A 81 -9.84 0.75 -6.09
CA THR A 81 -10.14 0.79 -7.52
C THR A 81 -11.42 0.01 -7.82
N LYS A 82 -12.19 0.50 -8.78
CA LYS A 82 -13.35 -0.23 -9.33
C LYS A 82 -12.91 -1.53 -10.00
N ARG A 83 -11.79 -1.47 -10.73
CA ARG A 83 -11.17 -2.61 -11.41
C ARG A 83 -10.35 -3.45 -10.44
N SER A 84 -10.21 -4.72 -10.79
CA SER A 84 -9.36 -5.70 -10.10
C SER A 84 -8.26 -6.16 -11.05
N PHE A 85 -7.09 -6.45 -10.51
CA PHE A 85 -5.89 -6.78 -11.27
C PHE A 85 -5.22 -8.05 -10.72
N THR A 86 -4.49 -8.75 -11.57
CA THR A 86 -3.58 -9.84 -11.16
C THR A 86 -2.14 -9.36 -11.16
N ASN A 87 -1.51 -9.27 -12.32
CA ASN A 87 -0.13 -8.81 -12.47
C ASN A 87 -0.12 -7.42 -13.11
N TYR A 88 0.69 -6.52 -12.58
CA TYR A 88 0.70 -5.15 -13.08
C TYR A 88 2.00 -4.39 -12.79
N GLN A 89 2.16 -3.30 -13.53
CA GLN A 89 3.05 -2.20 -13.19
C GLN A 89 2.22 -1.02 -12.69
N LEU A 90 2.55 -0.46 -11.54
CA LEU A 90 1.88 0.68 -10.92
C LEU A 90 2.87 1.82 -10.70
N HIS A 91 2.46 3.05 -10.99
CA HIS A 91 3.10 4.26 -10.51
C HIS A 91 2.13 5.04 -9.63
N ILE A 92 2.66 5.59 -8.55
CA ILE A 92 1.88 6.40 -7.60
C ILE A 92 2.79 7.40 -6.89
N GLU A 93 2.36 8.66 -6.84
CA GLU A 93 3.03 9.69 -6.08
C GLU A 93 2.22 10.09 -4.85
N TRP A 94 2.91 10.33 -3.75
CA TRP A 94 2.31 10.77 -2.49
C TRP A 94 3.14 11.86 -1.82
N ARG A 95 2.49 12.66 -0.98
CA ARG A 95 3.12 13.76 -0.25
C ARG A 95 2.51 13.91 1.12
N VAL A 96 3.36 13.80 2.14
CA VAL A 96 3.05 14.22 3.50
C VAL A 96 3.11 15.75 3.58
N PRO A 97 2.13 16.42 4.21
CA PRO A 97 2.09 17.88 4.26
C PRO A 97 3.23 18.44 5.12
N ALA A 98 3.70 19.66 4.82
CA ALA A 98 4.85 20.25 5.52
C ALA A 98 4.62 20.51 7.01
N ASN A 99 3.36 20.68 7.42
CA ASN A 99 2.95 20.89 8.81
C ASN A 99 2.66 19.58 9.57
N ILE A 100 3.13 18.43 9.06
CA ILE A 100 2.85 17.11 9.65
C ILE A 100 3.30 16.99 11.11
N THR A 101 2.43 16.41 11.93
CA THR A 101 2.64 16.11 13.35
C THR A 101 2.53 14.61 13.64
N GLY A 102 2.88 14.21 14.86
CA GLY A 102 2.88 12.82 15.29
C GLY A 102 4.26 12.15 15.19
N THR A 103 4.32 10.89 15.62
CA THR A 103 5.53 10.05 15.64
C THR A 103 5.19 8.59 15.35
N GLY A 104 6.20 7.78 15.01
CA GLY A 104 6.04 6.37 14.75
C GLY A 104 5.03 6.11 13.62
N GLN A 105 4.15 5.12 13.82
CA GLN A 105 3.06 4.78 12.90
C GLN A 105 1.91 5.80 12.89
N ALA A 106 1.94 6.84 13.74
CA ALA A 106 0.89 7.86 13.83
C ALA A 106 1.35 9.20 13.22
N ARG A 107 2.20 9.15 12.18
CA ARG A 107 2.76 10.31 11.50
C ARG A 107 2.69 10.13 9.98
N GLY A 108 1.63 10.64 9.37
CA GLY A 108 1.41 10.57 7.92
C GLY A 108 1.24 9.14 7.42
N ASN A 109 0.50 8.31 8.16
CA ASN A 109 0.28 6.90 7.82
C ASN A 109 -0.85 6.73 6.80
N SER A 110 -0.58 5.90 5.80
CA SER A 110 -1.50 5.35 4.82
C SER A 110 -0.88 4.03 4.34
N GLY A 111 -1.45 3.43 3.29
CA GLY A 111 -0.95 2.18 2.75
C GLY A 111 -1.47 1.99 1.34
N ILE A 112 -0.66 1.33 0.51
CA ILE A 112 -1.08 0.88 -0.82
C ILE A 112 -1.23 -0.63 -0.72
N PHE A 113 -2.47 -1.09 -0.64
CA PHE A 113 -2.79 -2.50 -0.68
C PHE A 113 -2.72 -2.96 -2.14
N LEU A 114 -1.66 -3.71 -2.46
CA LEU A 114 -1.38 -4.24 -3.80
C LEU A 114 -2.43 -5.24 -4.27
N ALA A 115 -3.13 -5.85 -3.32
CA ALA A 115 -4.37 -6.57 -3.54
C ALA A 115 -5.27 -6.36 -2.30
N SER A 116 -6.39 -5.67 -2.48
CA SER A 116 -7.46 -5.52 -1.49
C SER A 116 -8.29 -6.80 -1.43
N LEU A 117 -8.33 -7.44 -0.27
CA LEU A 117 -9.05 -8.71 -0.09
C LEU A 117 -10.35 -8.56 0.70
N GLY A 118 -10.71 -7.34 1.10
CA GLY A 118 -11.93 -7.09 1.84
C GLY A 118 -11.93 -5.74 2.56
N LYS A 119 -12.80 -5.64 3.56
CA LYS A 119 -13.01 -4.46 4.41
C LYS A 119 -11.81 -4.17 5.32
N GLY A 120 -11.77 -2.97 5.89
CA GLY A 120 -10.66 -2.50 6.71
C GLY A 120 -9.31 -2.66 5.99
N ASP A 121 -8.33 -3.22 6.68
CA ASP A 121 -6.94 -3.36 6.23
C ASP A 121 -6.59 -4.77 5.75
N LEU A 122 -7.58 -5.53 5.27
CA LEU A 122 -7.32 -6.86 4.71
C LEU A 122 -6.71 -6.77 3.30
N GLY A 123 -5.48 -7.27 3.13
CA GLY A 123 -4.79 -7.32 1.84
C GLY A 123 -3.27 -7.40 1.96
N TYR A 124 -2.55 -6.97 0.91
CA TYR A 124 -1.08 -6.94 0.89
C TYR A 124 -0.58 -5.50 0.87
N GLU A 125 -0.20 -4.99 2.03
CA GLU A 125 0.15 -3.57 2.20
C GLU A 125 1.61 -3.29 1.88
N LEU A 126 1.82 -2.41 0.90
CA LEU A 126 3.04 -1.61 0.75
C LEU A 126 2.87 -0.33 1.56
N GLN A 127 3.74 -0.16 2.55
CA GLN A 127 3.56 0.88 3.56
C GLN A 127 3.82 2.30 3.03
N VAL A 128 2.96 3.24 3.43
CA VAL A 128 3.12 4.69 3.19
C VAL A 128 3.18 5.40 4.54
N LEU A 129 4.31 6.02 4.86
CA LEU A 129 4.51 6.68 6.15
C LEU A 129 5.50 7.82 6.03
N ASP A 130 5.35 8.90 6.80
CA ASP A 130 6.45 9.85 6.96
C ASP A 130 7.61 9.19 7.73
N SER A 131 8.59 8.64 7.00
CA SER A 131 9.79 8.03 7.60
C SER A 131 11.03 8.94 7.53
N TYR A 132 10.83 10.23 7.24
CA TYR A 132 11.89 11.23 7.27
C TYR A 132 12.12 11.70 8.71
N ASN A 133 13.25 11.31 9.32
CA ASN A 133 13.57 11.60 10.72
C ASN A 133 12.46 11.20 11.72
N ASN A 134 11.77 10.08 11.44
CA ASN A 134 10.71 9.53 12.26
C ASN A 134 11.03 8.06 12.59
N LYS A 135 11.31 7.76 13.86
CA LYS A 135 11.64 6.40 14.31
C LYS A 135 10.37 5.55 14.44
N THR A 136 10.39 4.36 13.86
CA THR A 136 9.35 3.32 14.02
C THR A 136 9.99 1.94 13.84
N TYR A 137 9.22 0.86 13.99
CA TYR A 137 9.70 -0.49 13.69
C TYR A 137 9.95 -0.64 12.18
N VAL A 138 11.13 -1.15 11.82
CA VAL A 138 11.69 -1.12 10.46
C VAL A 138 10.95 -2.00 9.48
N ASN A 139 10.22 -3.03 9.94
CA ASN A 139 9.33 -3.81 9.08
C ASN A 139 7.96 -3.15 8.85
N GLY A 140 7.69 -1.96 9.40
CA GLY A 140 6.48 -1.16 9.16
C GLY A 140 6.76 0.30 8.79
N MET A 141 7.98 0.63 8.37
CA MET A 141 8.30 1.96 7.83
C MET A 141 7.94 2.06 6.34
N ALA A 142 7.99 3.27 5.76
CA ALA A 142 7.71 3.45 4.33
C ALA A 142 8.59 2.54 3.45
N GLY A 143 7.96 1.86 2.50
CA GLY A 143 8.62 0.94 1.56
C GLY A 143 8.69 -0.50 2.08
N SER A 144 8.29 -0.76 3.32
CA SER A 144 8.13 -2.11 3.81
C SER A 144 6.91 -2.79 3.16
N ILE A 145 7.01 -4.11 3.01
CA ILE A 145 5.79 -4.92 2.95
C ILE A 145 5.40 -5.17 4.40
N TYR A 146 4.28 -4.56 4.80
CA TYR A 146 3.99 -4.27 6.20
C TYR A 146 4.09 -5.49 7.11
N LYS A 147 4.93 -5.36 8.15
CA LYS A 147 5.34 -6.38 9.12
C LYS A 147 5.96 -7.67 8.56
N GLN A 148 6.17 -7.78 7.26
CA GLN A 148 6.84 -8.93 6.63
C GLN A 148 8.28 -8.65 6.26
N PHE A 149 8.54 -7.56 5.51
CA PHE A 149 9.84 -7.31 4.92
C PHE A 149 10.28 -5.86 5.09
N ILE A 150 11.45 -5.69 5.70
CA ILE A 150 12.14 -4.41 5.87
C ILE A 150 12.58 -3.89 4.50
N PRO A 151 12.41 -2.60 4.16
CA PRO A 151 12.93 -2.05 2.92
C PRO A 151 14.46 -2.06 2.90
N LEU A 152 15.06 -2.29 1.73
CA LEU A 152 16.51 -2.34 1.55
C LEU A 152 17.22 -1.01 1.86
N ALA A 153 16.51 0.11 1.79
CA ALA A 153 17.00 1.45 2.08
C ALA A 153 15.84 2.37 2.52
N ASN A 154 16.17 3.51 3.13
CA ASN A 154 15.23 4.59 3.39
C ASN A 154 15.53 5.80 2.46
N PRO A 155 14.86 5.91 1.30
CA PRO A 155 15.01 7.04 0.39
C PRO A 155 13.96 8.14 0.61
N THR A 156 13.34 8.22 1.80
CA THR A 156 12.31 9.23 2.09
C THR A 156 12.83 10.65 1.97
N ARG A 157 12.02 11.49 1.33
CA ARG A 157 12.22 12.94 1.28
C ARG A 157 11.49 13.64 2.41
N LYS A 158 11.86 14.89 2.71
CA LYS A 158 11.24 15.68 3.78
C LYS A 158 9.76 15.99 3.50
N PRO A 159 8.94 16.20 4.55
CA PRO A 159 7.55 16.65 4.39
C PRO A 159 7.42 17.89 3.50
N GLY A 160 6.33 17.95 2.73
CA GLY A 160 6.10 18.93 1.68
C GLY A 160 6.68 18.55 0.30
N GLU A 161 7.61 17.61 0.24
CA GLU A 161 8.12 17.07 -1.02
C GLU A 161 7.34 15.83 -1.46
N TRP A 162 7.25 15.64 -2.78
CA TRP A 162 6.65 14.45 -3.37
C TRP A 162 7.57 13.25 -3.23
N GLN A 163 6.95 12.11 -2.97
CA GLN A 163 7.50 10.76 -2.96
C GLN A 163 6.92 10.01 -4.15
N SER A 164 7.64 9.05 -4.70
CA SER A 164 7.14 8.17 -5.76
C SER A 164 7.39 6.71 -5.46
N TYR A 165 6.40 5.87 -5.75
CA TYR A 165 6.59 4.44 -5.91
C TYR A 165 6.34 4.01 -7.34
N ASP A 166 7.27 3.23 -7.88
CA ASP A 166 7.07 2.38 -9.03
C ASP A 166 7.07 0.93 -8.55
N VAL A 167 5.99 0.20 -8.84
CA VAL A 167 5.74 -1.15 -8.31
C VAL A 167 5.53 -2.12 -9.45
N LEU A 168 6.23 -3.26 -9.39
CA LEU A 168 5.91 -4.44 -10.19
C LEU A 168 5.30 -5.48 -9.26
N TRP A 169 4.04 -5.82 -9.49
CA TRP A 169 3.30 -6.77 -8.68
C TRP A 169 2.99 -8.02 -9.49
N THR A 170 3.23 -9.19 -8.89
CA THR A 170 2.79 -10.49 -9.37
C THR A 170 1.85 -11.10 -8.34
N ALA A 171 0.60 -11.34 -8.71
CA ALA A 171 -0.38 -11.97 -7.84
C ALA A 171 -0.02 -13.44 -7.53
N PRO A 172 -0.41 -13.95 -6.35
CA PRO A 172 -0.27 -15.37 -6.04
C PRO A 172 -1.23 -16.20 -6.90
N THR A 173 -0.88 -17.47 -7.13
CA THR A 173 -1.79 -18.48 -7.66
C THR A 173 -2.06 -19.54 -6.62
N PHE A 174 -3.22 -20.20 -6.73
CA PHE A 174 -3.67 -21.22 -5.79
C PHE A 174 -4.04 -22.49 -6.53
N LYS A 175 -3.83 -23.64 -5.88
CA LYS A 175 -4.30 -24.94 -6.35
C LYS A 175 -5.82 -25.04 -6.13
N ALA A 176 -6.42 -26.08 -6.71
CA ALA A 176 -7.85 -26.37 -6.54
C ALA A 176 -8.26 -26.61 -5.08
N ASP A 177 -7.33 -27.09 -4.23
CA ASP A 177 -7.56 -27.29 -2.79
C ASP A 177 -7.44 -25.99 -1.96
N GLY A 178 -7.18 -24.85 -2.61
CA GLY A 178 -7.03 -23.55 -1.97
C GLY A 178 -5.63 -23.26 -1.41
N THR A 179 -4.70 -24.23 -1.44
CA THR A 179 -3.31 -23.98 -1.02
C THR A 179 -2.57 -23.13 -2.04
N VAL A 180 -1.65 -22.30 -1.56
CA VAL A 180 -0.82 -21.46 -2.44
C VAL A 180 0.02 -22.36 -3.37
N GLN A 181 -0.05 -22.08 -4.67
CA GLN A 181 0.76 -22.73 -5.69
C GLN A 181 1.98 -21.89 -6.02
N THR A 182 1.78 -20.60 -6.30
CA THR A 182 2.87 -19.63 -6.43
C THR A 182 2.58 -18.43 -5.53
N PRO A 183 3.53 -18.03 -4.67
CA PRO A 183 3.35 -16.87 -3.79
C PRO A 183 3.40 -15.56 -4.59
N ALA A 184 2.79 -14.52 -4.01
CA ALA A 184 2.84 -13.19 -4.56
C ALA A 184 4.28 -12.67 -4.54
N ARG A 185 4.64 -11.84 -5.53
CA ARG A 185 5.96 -11.21 -5.61
C ARG A 185 5.87 -9.73 -5.91
N VAL A 186 6.79 -8.96 -5.35
CA VAL A 186 6.82 -7.51 -5.54
C VAL A 186 8.23 -6.98 -5.73
N THR A 187 8.38 -6.07 -6.68
CA THR A 187 9.52 -5.13 -6.74
C THR A 187 8.99 -3.73 -6.49
N VAL A 188 9.65 -2.98 -5.62
CA VAL A 188 9.30 -1.59 -5.30
C VAL A 188 10.52 -0.73 -5.48
N ILE A 189 10.38 0.31 -6.30
CA ILE A 189 11.34 1.38 -6.46
C ILE A 189 10.72 2.61 -5.78
N PHE A 190 11.38 3.10 -4.74
CA PHE A 190 10.99 4.28 -3.98
C PHE A 190 11.95 5.42 -4.31
N ASN A 191 11.46 6.49 -4.94
CA ASN A 191 12.27 7.64 -5.37
C ASN A 191 13.50 7.21 -6.21
N GLY A 192 13.32 6.24 -7.11
CA GLY A 192 14.40 5.69 -7.93
C GLY A 192 15.34 4.70 -7.23
N VAL A 193 15.12 4.41 -5.93
CA VAL A 193 15.91 3.43 -5.16
C VAL A 193 15.11 2.15 -4.99
N VAL A 194 15.69 1.00 -5.35
CA VAL A 194 15.06 -0.30 -5.11
C VAL A 194 14.99 -0.56 -3.60
N VAL A 195 13.78 -0.72 -3.05
CA VAL A 195 13.53 -1.00 -1.63
C VAL A 195 12.94 -2.38 -1.39
N GLN A 196 12.34 -2.99 -2.41
CA GLN A 196 11.95 -4.41 -2.45
C GLN A 196 12.39 -4.96 -3.79
N ASN A 197 13.12 -6.08 -3.81
CA ASN A 197 13.68 -6.64 -5.04
C ASN A 197 13.14 -8.05 -5.27
N ASN A 198 12.10 -8.16 -6.11
CA ASN A 198 11.41 -9.42 -6.40
C ASN A 198 11.07 -10.24 -5.13
N THR A 199 10.70 -9.53 -4.07
CA THR A 199 10.42 -10.07 -2.74
C THR A 199 9.22 -11.01 -2.83
N GLU A 200 9.36 -12.22 -2.31
CA GLU A 200 8.29 -13.22 -2.22
C GLU A 200 7.49 -13.03 -0.92
N LEU A 201 6.17 -12.88 -1.01
CA LEU A 201 5.32 -12.59 0.14
C LEU A 201 4.79 -13.86 0.81
N LEU A 202 4.64 -13.80 2.13
CA LEU A 202 4.20 -14.93 2.96
C LEU A 202 2.67 -15.06 3.05
N GLY A 203 1.94 -14.06 2.55
CA GLY A 203 0.48 -13.95 2.57
C GLY A 203 0.04 -12.49 2.75
N PRO A 204 -1.26 -12.24 2.94
CA PRO A 204 -1.77 -10.92 3.30
C PRO A 204 -1.09 -10.38 4.57
N THR A 205 -0.83 -9.06 4.61
CA THR A 205 -0.21 -8.38 5.75
C THR A 205 -1.15 -8.40 6.97
N GLN A 206 -0.56 -8.39 8.17
CA GLN A 206 -1.28 -8.54 9.44
C GLN A 206 -0.79 -7.51 10.44
N TYR A 207 -1.72 -6.86 11.14
CA TYR A 207 -1.38 -5.99 12.26
C TYR A 207 -0.91 -6.78 13.50
N ILE A 208 -1.59 -7.90 13.77
CA ILE A 208 -1.30 -8.84 14.85
C ILE A 208 -1.02 -10.21 14.24
N GLY A 209 0.08 -10.83 14.66
CA GLY A 209 0.46 -12.17 14.21
C GLY A 209 1.28 -12.19 12.92
N LYS A 210 1.53 -13.40 12.41
CA LYS A 210 2.36 -13.64 11.22
C LYS A 210 1.48 -13.76 9.98
N ALA A 211 1.93 -13.15 8.88
CA ALA A 211 1.31 -13.32 7.57
C ALA A 211 1.31 -14.81 7.16
N SER A 212 0.20 -15.24 6.57
CA SER A 212 0.05 -16.59 5.99
C SER A 212 -1.06 -16.58 4.93
N TYR A 213 -0.94 -17.43 3.91
CA TYR A 213 -2.02 -17.68 2.96
C TYR A 213 -3.10 -18.55 3.62
N GLN A 214 -4.15 -17.91 4.13
CA GLN A 214 -5.28 -18.60 4.78
C GLN A 214 -6.47 -18.84 3.85
N GLN A 215 -6.58 -18.04 2.78
CA GLN A 215 -7.66 -18.11 1.81
C GLN A 215 -7.12 -17.81 0.41
N SER A 216 -7.58 -18.58 -0.58
CA SER A 216 -7.30 -18.29 -1.98
C SER A 216 -8.08 -17.06 -2.44
N HIS A 217 -7.50 -16.33 -3.39
CA HIS A 217 -8.16 -15.19 -4.04
C HIS A 217 -7.75 -15.08 -5.50
N GLY A 218 -8.53 -14.33 -6.28
CA GLY A 218 -8.24 -14.01 -7.67
C GLY A 218 -7.72 -12.59 -7.85
N ALA A 219 -8.06 -11.98 -8.98
CA ALA A 219 -7.81 -10.57 -9.23
C ALA A 219 -8.42 -9.70 -8.14
N ALA A 220 -7.66 -8.70 -7.67
CA ALA A 220 -8.06 -7.85 -6.55
C ALA A 220 -7.87 -6.35 -6.89
N PRO A 221 -8.69 -5.46 -6.30
CA PRO A 221 -8.48 -4.02 -6.41
C PRO A 221 -7.16 -3.56 -5.77
N ILE A 222 -6.71 -2.36 -6.13
CA ILE A 222 -5.75 -1.60 -5.33
C ILE A 222 -6.53 -0.77 -4.32
N LYS A 223 -6.13 -0.81 -3.05
CA LYS A 223 -6.73 0.02 -1.99
C LYS A 223 -5.73 1.04 -1.46
N LEU A 224 -6.21 2.25 -1.20
CA LEU A 224 -5.49 3.29 -0.47
C LEU A 224 -6.07 3.42 0.94
N GLN A 225 -5.20 3.33 1.93
CA GLN A 225 -5.60 3.36 3.32
C GLN A 225 -5.88 4.80 3.80
N SER A 226 -6.92 4.92 4.59
CA SER A 226 -7.22 6.04 5.46
C SER A 226 -6.92 5.60 6.90
N HIS A 227 -5.65 5.69 7.31
CA HIS A 227 -5.28 5.33 8.68
C HIS A 227 -5.91 6.31 9.69
N GLY A 228 -6.50 5.77 10.76
CA GLY A 228 -7.33 6.52 11.70
C GLY A 228 -6.56 7.37 12.74
N ASP A 229 -5.25 7.51 12.60
CA ASP A 229 -4.45 8.34 13.51
C ASP A 229 -4.77 9.84 13.34
N LYS A 230 -4.28 10.68 14.27
CA LYS A 230 -4.62 12.11 14.32
C LYS A 230 -3.72 13.02 13.48
N SER A 231 -2.69 12.50 12.81
CA SER A 231 -1.81 13.32 11.96
C SER A 231 -2.54 13.88 10.74
N GLU A 232 -1.99 14.93 10.16
CA GLU A 232 -2.53 15.60 8.99
C GLU A 232 -2.61 14.63 7.78
N PRO A 233 -3.70 14.67 7.00
CA PRO A 233 -3.85 13.78 5.86
C PRO A 233 -2.82 14.06 4.78
N LEU A 234 -2.24 13.01 4.22
CA LEU A 234 -1.39 13.09 3.04
C LEU A 234 -2.21 13.19 1.75
N SER A 235 -1.54 13.56 0.67
CA SER A 235 -2.13 13.67 -0.66
C SER A 235 -1.45 12.72 -1.65
N PHE A 236 -2.20 12.28 -2.65
CA PHE A 236 -1.75 11.51 -3.79
C PHE A 236 -1.93 12.28 -5.10
N ARG A 237 -1.11 11.96 -6.11
CA ARG A 237 -1.28 12.39 -7.50
C ARG A 237 -0.66 11.36 -8.46
N ASN A 238 -0.86 11.57 -9.76
CA ASN A 238 -0.20 10.83 -10.83
C ASN A 238 -0.23 9.31 -10.58
N ILE A 239 -1.43 8.75 -10.60
CA ILE A 239 -1.62 7.32 -10.34
C ILE A 239 -2.01 6.66 -11.64
N TRP A 240 -1.21 5.70 -12.09
CA TRP A 240 -1.52 4.92 -13.28
C TRP A 240 -1.04 3.48 -13.14
N ILE A 241 -1.73 2.59 -13.83
CA ILE A 241 -1.46 1.15 -13.79
C ILE A 241 -1.46 0.59 -15.22
N ARG A 242 -0.49 -0.27 -15.51
CA ARG A 242 -0.50 -1.13 -16.70
C ARG A 242 -0.81 -2.54 -16.28
N ASP A 243 -1.93 -3.06 -16.77
CA ASP A 243 -2.30 -4.45 -16.57
C ASP A 243 -1.40 -5.33 -17.44
N LEU A 244 -0.72 -6.28 -16.82
CA LEU A 244 0.16 -7.24 -17.51
C LEU A 244 -0.55 -8.58 -17.76
N GLY A 245 -1.81 -8.71 -17.32
CA GLY A 245 -2.61 -9.92 -17.46
C GLY A 245 -2.14 -11.08 -16.58
N ALA A 246 -2.79 -12.23 -16.72
CA ALA A 246 -2.31 -13.47 -16.10
C ALA A 246 -0.96 -13.89 -16.73
N LYS A 247 -0.10 -14.56 -15.95
CA LYS A 247 1.09 -15.21 -16.53
C LYS A 247 0.61 -16.22 -17.58
N GLN A 248 1.15 -16.13 -18.78
CA GLN A 248 1.01 -17.16 -19.81
C GLN A 248 1.73 -18.44 -19.40
#